data_AF-A0A938UHT6-F1
#
_entry.id   AF-A0A938UHT6-F1
#
_cell.length_a   1.000
_cell.length_b   1.000
_cell.length_c   1.000
_cell.angle_alpha   90.00
_cell.angle_beta   90.00
_cell.angle_gamma   90.00
#
_symmetry.space_group_name_H-M   'P 1'
#
loop_
_entity.id
_entity.type
_entity.pdbx_description
1 polymer ?
#
loop_
_entity_poly.entity_id
_entity_poly.type
_entity_poly.pdbx_seq_one_letter_code
_entity_poly.pdbx_strand_id
1 'polypeptide(L)'
;AVNQSPYFQSKIRVRVVISDANDAVLGEKTVYCGNILTDAELNTLAESEIQRELTIPQGTDVINEKIAPNGEIPFMIVFSQEQAGAVKTVVAPAGADRVP
;
A
#
# COMPACT_ATOMS: atom_id res chain seq x y z
N ALA A 1 -6.11 1.37 5.92
CA ALA A 1 -5.25 0.80 6.98
C ALA A 1 -5.50 1.58 8.26
N VAL A 2 -5.46 0.92 9.42
CA VAL A 2 -5.77 1.56 10.71
C VAL A 2 -4.53 1.52 11.60
N ASN A 3 -4.17 2.65 12.20
CA ASN A 3 -3.11 2.70 13.20
C ASN A 3 -3.59 2.08 14.52
N GLN A 4 -3.25 0.82 14.77
CA GLN A 4 -3.58 0.12 16.02
C GLN A 4 -2.59 0.39 17.16
N SER A 5 -1.55 1.20 16.93
CA SER A 5 -0.58 1.61 17.94
C SER A 5 -1.17 2.64 18.89
N PRO A 6 -0.82 2.66 20.19
CA PRO A 6 -1.20 3.74 21.10
C PRO A 6 -0.43 5.05 20.83
N TYR A 7 0.47 5.07 19.84
CA TYR A 7 1.27 6.22 19.46
C TYR A 7 0.94 6.72 18.05
N PHE A 8 1.31 7.96 17.76
CA PHE A 8 1.32 8.46 16.39
C PHE A 8 2.29 7.63 15.54
N GLN A 9 1.86 7.32 14.32
CA GLN A 9 2.66 6.57 13.34
C GLN A 9 2.81 7.36 12.05
N SER A 10 3.92 7.14 11.36
CA SER A 10 4.22 7.68 10.04
C SER A 10 4.75 6.58 9.13
N LYS A 11 4.82 6.84 7.83
CA LYS A 11 5.34 5.91 6.82
C LYS A 11 4.75 4.51 6.98
N ILE A 12 3.46 4.44 7.28
CA ILE A 12 2.72 3.20 7.41
C ILE A 12 2.80 2.47 6.07
N ARG A 13 3.14 1.18 6.12
CA ARG A 13 3.29 0.30 4.99
C ARG A 13 2.37 -0.90 5.13
N VAL A 14 1.85 -1.36 4.01
CA VAL A 14 1.13 -2.64 3.91
C VAL A 14 1.86 -3.56 2.92
N ARG A 15 1.84 -4.85 3.23
CA ARG A 15 2.35 -5.91 2.38
C ARG A 15 1.17 -6.66 1.80
N VAL A 16 1.20 -6.82 0.48
CA VAL A 16 0.30 -7.71 -0.24
C VAL A 16 1.06 -8.96 -0.64
N VAL A 17 0.42 -10.11 -0.45
CA VAL A 17 0.89 -11.41 -0.89
C VAL A 17 -0.19 -12.00 -1.77
N ILE A 18 0.20 -12.43 -2.97
CA ILE A 18 -0.66 -13.09 -3.94
C ILE A 18 -0.23 -14.55 -3.99
N SER A 19 -1.19 -15.45 -3.88
CA SER A 19 -0.97 -16.89 -3.85
C SER A 19 -1.93 -17.62 -4.78
N ASP A 20 -1.50 -18.80 -5.23
CA ASP A 20 -2.35 -19.74 -5.97
C ASP A 20 -3.30 -20.51 -5.03
N ALA A 21 -4.03 -21.48 -5.58
CA ALA A 21 -4.94 -22.34 -4.82
C ALA A 21 -4.24 -23.27 -3.81
N ASN A 22 -2.92 -23.45 -3.92
CA ASN A 22 -2.10 -24.31 -3.06
C ASN A 22 -1.33 -23.50 -1.99
N ASP A 23 -1.70 -22.22 -1.79
CA ASP A 23 -0.98 -21.25 -0.94
C ASP A 23 0.47 -20.97 -1.39
N ALA A 24 0.85 -21.33 -2.63
CA ALA A 24 2.15 -20.98 -3.19
C ALA A 24 2.19 -19.48 -3.51
N VAL A 25 3.19 -18.76 -3.00
CA VAL A 25 3.34 -17.31 -3.24
C VAL A 25 3.75 -17.08 -4.69
N LEU A 26 2.87 -16.44 -5.45
CA LEU A 26 3.11 -16.01 -6.83
C LEU A 26 3.75 -14.62 -6.89
N GLY A 27 3.48 -13.79 -5.90
CA GLY A 27 4.06 -12.46 -5.82
C GLY A 27 3.83 -11.81 -4.47
N GLU A 28 4.71 -10.87 -4.13
CA GLU A 28 4.56 -10.04 -2.96
C GLU A 28 5.02 -8.61 -3.24
N LYS A 29 4.41 -7.66 -2.55
CA LYS A 29 4.76 -6.25 -2.70
C LYS A 29 4.49 -5.51 -1.40
N THR A 30 5.34 -4.54 -1.09
CA THR A 30 5.12 -3.61 0.02
C THR A 30 4.90 -2.22 -0.55
N VAL A 31 3.85 -1.53 -0.11
CA VAL A 31 3.51 -0.17 -0.53
C VAL A 31 3.35 0.74 0.67
N TYR A 32 3.63 2.02 0.49
CA TYR A 32 3.32 3.05 1.47
C TYR A 32 1.84 3.42 1.40
N CYS A 33 1.22 3.59 2.55
CA CYS A 33 -0.12 4.14 2.65
C CYS A 33 -0.14 5.63 2.30
N GLY A 34 -1.31 6.13 1.95
CA GLY A 34 -1.55 7.53 1.61
C GLY A 34 -1.31 7.89 0.14
N ASN A 35 -0.75 6.99 -0.66
CA ASN A 35 -0.64 7.19 -2.11
C ASN A 35 -1.91 6.66 -2.78
N ILE A 36 -2.73 7.57 -3.29
CA ILE A 36 -3.96 7.26 -4.03
C ILE A 36 -3.89 7.96 -5.37
N LEU A 37 -4.06 7.20 -6.43
CA LEU A 37 -4.15 7.73 -7.79
C LEU A 37 -5.62 7.88 -8.16
N THR A 38 -5.93 8.97 -8.86
CA THR A 38 -7.24 9.19 -9.46
C THR A 38 -7.45 8.25 -10.65
N ASP A 39 -8.70 8.05 -11.05
CA ASP A 39 -9.02 7.27 -12.25
C ASP A 39 -8.36 7.85 -13.50
N ALA A 40 -8.24 9.18 -13.59
CA ALA A 40 -7.54 9.82 -14.69
C ALA A 40 -6.05 9.45 -14.71
N GLU A 41 -5.38 9.50 -13.57
CA GLU A 41 -3.97 9.10 -13.43
C GLU A 41 -3.77 7.62 -13.76
N LEU A 42 -4.63 6.73 -13.27
CA LEU A 42 -4.56 5.30 -13.57
C LEU A 42 -4.70 4.98 -15.08
N ASN A 43 -5.45 5.79 -15.83
CA ASN A 43 -5.65 5.60 -17.27
C ASN A 43 -4.60 6.29 -18.14
N THR A 44 -3.86 7.27 -17.59
CA THR A 44 -2.96 8.14 -18.38
C THR A 44 -1.49 7.89 -18.08
N LEU A 45 -1.15 7.54 -16.85
CA LEU A 45 0.22 7.32 -16.42
C LEU A 45 0.76 6.00 -16.96
N ALA A 46 2.04 5.99 -17.33
CA ALA A 46 2.73 4.75 -17.62
C ALA A 46 2.85 3.90 -16.35
N GLU A 47 2.96 2.57 -16.48
CA GLU A 47 3.14 1.67 -15.34
C GLU A 47 4.28 2.12 -14.42
N SER A 48 5.42 2.51 -14.98
CA SER A 48 6.57 2.98 -14.20
C SER A 48 6.27 4.24 -13.38
N GLU A 49 5.39 5.12 -13.89
CA GLU A 49 4.97 6.33 -13.20
C GLU A 49 3.99 6.00 -12.08
N ILE A 50 3.00 5.13 -12.35
CA ILE A 50 2.11 4.57 -11.31
C ILE A 50 2.92 3.96 -10.18
N GLN A 51 3.94 3.14 -10.50
CA GLN A 51 4.80 2.56 -9.48
C GLN A 51 5.55 3.62 -8.68
N ARG A 52 6.06 4.66 -9.35
CA ARG A 52 6.78 5.75 -8.70
C ARG A 52 5.88 6.51 -7.73
N GLU A 53 4.67 6.91 -8.14
CA GLU A 53 3.73 7.64 -7.30
C GLU A 53 3.31 6.83 -6.07
N LEU A 54 3.17 5.50 -6.21
CA LEU A 54 2.83 4.62 -5.08
C LEU A 54 3.99 4.37 -4.09
N THR A 55 5.20 4.87 -4.37
CA THR A 55 6.40 4.68 -3.51
C THR A 55 6.70 5.85 -2.56
N ILE A 56 5.90 6.92 -2.58
CA ILE A 56 6.13 8.10 -1.73
C ILE A 56 5.90 7.74 -0.26
N PRO A 57 6.93 7.81 0.62
CA PRO A 57 6.79 7.36 2.01
C PRO A 57 5.82 8.20 2.83
N GLN A 58 5.69 9.47 2.49
CA GLN A 58 4.82 10.42 3.18
C GLN A 58 3.37 10.38 2.70
N GLY A 59 3.03 9.58 1.68
CA GLY A 59 1.72 9.67 1.05
C GLY A 59 1.58 10.89 0.14
N THR A 60 0.57 10.89 -0.72
CA THR A 60 0.12 12.10 -1.42
C THR A 60 -0.32 13.13 -0.39
N ASP A 61 0.04 14.40 -0.58
CA ASP A 61 -0.24 15.50 0.36
C ASP A 61 0.26 15.27 1.80
N VAL A 62 1.30 14.43 1.98
CA VAL A 62 1.98 14.20 3.26
C VAL A 62 1.06 13.55 4.32
N ILE A 63 -0.03 12.90 3.90
CA ILE A 63 -1.02 12.32 4.82
C ILE A 63 -0.50 11.14 5.63
N ASN A 64 0.60 10.50 5.22
CA ASN A 64 1.27 9.41 5.95
C ASN A 64 2.39 9.90 6.89
N GLU A 65 2.37 11.17 7.31
CA GLU A 65 3.37 11.73 8.22
C GLU A 65 2.96 11.67 9.70
N LYS A 66 1.65 11.74 10.01
CA LYS A 66 1.20 11.72 11.41
C LYS A 66 -0.21 11.17 11.55
N ILE A 67 -0.31 9.85 11.67
CA ILE A 67 -1.56 9.14 11.89
C ILE A 67 -1.77 8.92 13.38
N ALA A 68 -2.85 9.46 13.93
CA ALA A 68 -3.24 9.28 15.33
C ALA A 68 -3.53 7.81 15.67
N PRO A 69 -3.51 7.40 16.95
CA PRO A 69 -4.05 6.11 17.38
C PRO A 69 -5.49 5.94 16.90
N ASN A 70 -5.80 4.77 16.35
CA ASN A 70 -7.05 4.44 15.66
C ASN A 70 -7.36 5.28 14.41
N GLY A 71 -6.42 6.12 13.97
CA GLY A 71 -6.53 6.87 12.74
C GLY A 71 -6.47 5.95 11.52
N GLU A 72 -7.26 6.28 10.51
CA GLU A 72 -7.29 5.55 9.25
C GLU A 72 -6.51 6.29 8.17
N ILE A 73 -5.85 5.52 7.32
CA ILE A 73 -5.16 6.02 6.13
C ILE A 73 -5.48 5.11 4.94
N PRO A 74 -5.89 5.65 3.79
CA PRO A 74 -6.14 4.85 2.60
C PRO A 74 -4.82 4.35 2.00
N PHE A 75 -4.88 3.32 1.16
CA PHE A 75 -3.73 2.84 0.41
C PHE A 75 -4.20 2.25 -0.91
N MET A 76 -3.33 2.27 -1.91
CA MET A 76 -3.60 1.69 -3.22
C MET A 76 -2.48 0.73 -3.61
N ILE A 77 -2.87 -0.40 -4.20
CA ILE A 77 -1.96 -1.41 -4.75
C ILE A 77 -2.40 -1.61 -6.19
N VAL A 78 -1.50 -1.32 -7.13
CA VAL A 78 -1.74 -1.53 -8.57
C VAL A 78 -0.82 -2.63 -9.09
N PHE A 79 -1.44 -3.59 -9.80
CA PHE A 79 -0.78 -4.64 -10.58
C PHE A 79 -1.09 -4.40 -12.05
N SER A 80 -0.06 -4.11 -12.84
CA SER A 80 -0.22 -3.85 -14.28
C SER A 80 -0.29 -5.13 -15.12
N GLN A 81 0.16 -6.25 -14.55
CA GLN A 81 0.10 -7.57 -15.17
C GLN A 81 -0.84 -8.48 -14.40
N GLU A 82 -1.67 -9.22 -15.14
CA GLU A 82 -2.49 -10.27 -14.58
C GLU A 82 -1.60 -11.34 -13.94
N GLN A 83 -1.90 -11.66 -12.69
CA GLN A 83 -1.18 -12.68 -11.95
C GLN A 83 -1.79 -14.04 -12.29
N ALA A 84 -1.37 -14.62 -13.42
CA ALA A 84 -1.91 -15.89 -13.89
C ALA A 84 -1.84 -16.97 -12.81
N GLY A 85 -2.99 -17.57 -12.49
CA GLY A 85 -3.11 -18.57 -11.41
C GLY A 85 -3.28 -18.00 -10.00
N ALA A 86 -3.36 -16.67 -9.83
CA ALA A 86 -3.70 -16.06 -8.55
C ALA A 86 -5.15 -16.36 -8.15
N VAL A 87 -5.30 -16.92 -6.96
CA VAL A 87 -6.61 -17.28 -6.38
C VAL A 87 -6.83 -16.55 -5.05
N LYS A 88 -5.75 -16.15 -4.37
CA LYS A 88 -5.81 -15.56 -3.04
C LYS A 88 -4.92 -14.32 -2.95
N THR A 89 -5.47 -13.25 -2.38
CA THR A 89 -4.75 -12.01 -2.08
C THR A 89 -4.89 -11.69 -0.60
N VAL A 90 -3.76 -11.59 0.09
CA VAL A 90 -3.70 -11.24 1.52
C VAL A 90 -3.03 -9.89 1.67
N VAL A 91 -3.65 -8.99 2.42
CA VAL A 91 -3.07 -7.68 2.77
C VAL A 91 -2.86 -7.62 4.27
N ALA A 92 -1.63 -7.30 4.69
CA ALA A 92 -1.25 -7.21 6.10
C ALA A 92 -0.40 -5.96 6.38
N PRO A 93 -0.41 -5.41 7.60
CA PRO A 93 0.55 -4.38 7.99
C PRO A 93 2.00 -4.87 7.82
N ALA A 94 2.85 -4.06 7.19
CA ALA A 94 4.26 -4.38 6.95
C ALA A 94 5.22 -3.62 7.87
N GLY A 95 4.79 -2.47 8.38
CA GLY A 95 5.57 -1.66 9.31
C GLY A 95 5.11 -0.20 9.34
N ALA A 96 5.60 0.54 10.33
CA ALA A 96 5.37 1.96 10.49
C ALA A 96 6.48 2.56 11.38
N ASP A 97 6.71 3.86 11.26
CA ASP A 97 7.68 4.60 12.06
C ASP A 97 6.92 5.36 13.17
N ARG A 98 7.25 5.11 14.45
CA ARG A 98 6.69 5.86 15.57
C ARG A 98 7.12 7.32 15.48
N VAL A 99 6.16 8.22 15.65
CA VAL A 99 6.39 9.66 15.76
C VAL A 99 6.28 10.06 17.24
N PRO A 100 7.17 10.94 17.75
CA PRO A 100 7.04 11.50 19.09
C PRO A 100 5.75 12.31 19.30
#